data_AF-D8MB27-F1
#
_entry.id   AF-D8MB27-F1
#
_cell.length_a   1.000
_cell.length_b   1.000
_cell.length_c   1.000
_cell.angle_alpha   90.00
_cell.angle_beta   90.00
_cell.angle_gamma   90.00
#
_symmetry.space_group_name_H-M   'P 1'
#
loop_
_entity.id
_entity.type
_entity.pdbx_description
1 polymer ?
#
loop_
_entity_poly.entity_id
_entity_poly.type
_entity_poly.pdbx_seq_one_letter_code
_entity_poly.pdbx_strand_id
1 'polypeptide(L)'
;MCYDHLVNSVSGLFPEEQKKLNITREEIRQTVLHSVTKARDYLFELDPTIRKEKLDVKFSVIIEKPTEETHIPISILIQPMTKCHSPPIICDVYNVVRQNALVKDSFWVRQREAYYEKSGPSVEEILLCENNEIFEGGQSNFFMVKGDTVYTRGEGVLQGTVRSMVINLCQKLGIPLSMEAPLLSEISSWDACFLTSTSRFLMNIDRVRVGVKWRWIMSRRMEWF
;
A
#
# COMPACT_ATOMS: atom_id res chain seq x y z
N MET A 1 -12.75 3.52 -8.52
CA MET A 1 -11.75 2.78 -7.73
C MET A 1 -10.35 3.39 -7.84
N CYS A 2 -9.54 3.18 -8.90
CA CYS A 2 -8.17 3.75 -8.90
C CYS A 2 -8.13 5.30 -8.86
N TYR A 3 -9.11 5.93 -9.51
CA TYR A 3 -9.21 7.38 -9.66
C TYR A 3 -9.55 8.12 -8.35
N ASP A 4 -10.37 7.53 -7.49
CA ASP A 4 -10.80 8.16 -6.24
C ASP A 4 -9.59 8.38 -5.30
N HIS A 5 -8.60 7.50 -5.35
CA HIS A 5 -7.36 7.65 -4.57
C HIS A 5 -6.50 8.83 -5.01
N LEU A 6 -6.45 9.14 -6.32
CA LEU A 6 -5.64 10.25 -6.83
C LEU A 6 -6.29 11.60 -6.53
N VAL A 7 -7.62 11.67 -6.63
CA VAL A 7 -8.39 12.84 -6.17
C VAL A 7 -8.17 13.06 -4.67
N ASN A 8 -8.22 11.98 -3.88
CA ASN A 8 -7.97 12.06 -2.44
C ASN A 8 -6.54 12.52 -2.11
N SER A 9 -5.55 12.25 -2.97
CA SER A 9 -4.20 12.80 -2.80
C SER A 9 -4.15 14.31 -2.97
N VAL A 10 -4.81 14.88 -3.99
CA VAL A 10 -4.84 16.35 -4.18
C VAL A 10 -5.67 17.00 -3.08
N SER A 11 -6.89 16.53 -2.85
CA SER A 11 -7.78 17.10 -1.82
C SER A 11 -7.27 16.88 -0.41
N GLY A 12 -6.53 15.80 -0.17
CA GLY A 12 -6.00 15.47 1.15
C GLY A 12 -4.64 16.09 1.47
N LEU A 13 -3.84 16.46 0.47
CA LEU A 13 -2.52 17.10 0.68
C LEU A 13 -2.51 18.59 0.41
N PHE A 14 -3.31 19.07 -0.54
CA PHE A 14 -3.30 20.45 -1.03
C PHE A 14 -4.71 21.07 -1.09
N PRO A 15 -5.50 21.02 0.01
CA PRO A 15 -6.90 21.48 -0.01
C PRO A 15 -7.01 22.98 -0.31
N GLU A 16 -6.10 23.80 0.22
CA GLU A 16 -6.10 25.25 0.01
C GLU A 16 -5.73 25.61 -1.42
N GLU A 17 -4.70 24.98 -1.98
CA GLU A 17 -4.30 25.21 -3.37
C GLU A 17 -5.37 24.72 -4.34
N GLN A 18 -5.99 23.56 -4.08
CA GLN A 18 -7.08 23.05 -4.89
C GLN A 18 -8.23 24.05 -4.95
N LYS A 19 -8.62 24.62 -3.79
CA LYS A 19 -9.68 25.62 -3.70
C LYS A 19 -9.29 26.93 -4.37
N LYS A 20 -8.08 27.44 -4.10
CA LYS A 20 -7.56 28.71 -4.65
C LYS A 20 -7.51 28.67 -6.18
N LEU A 21 -7.05 27.54 -6.75
CA LEU A 21 -6.87 27.36 -8.18
C LEU A 21 -8.13 26.81 -8.88
N ASN A 22 -9.22 26.56 -8.14
CA ASN A 22 -10.45 25.97 -8.64
C ASN A 22 -10.24 24.63 -9.37
N ILE A 23 -9.30 23.81 -8.88
CA ILE A 23 -8.96 22.53 -9.50
C ILE A 23 -10.09 21.53 -9.27
N THR A 24 -10.72 21.12 -10.36
CA THR A 24 -11.85 20.18 -10.31
C THR A 24 -11.37 18.74 -10.25
N ARG A 25 -12.24 17.83 -9.78
CA ARG A 25 -11.97 16.39 -9.85
C ARG A 25 -11.70 15.97 -11.30
N GLU A 26 -12.60 16.34 -12.21
CA GLU A 26 -12.51 15.98 -13.62
C GLU A 26 -11.21 16.46 -14.26
N GLU A 27 -10.74 17.65 -13.90
CA GLU A 27 -9.46 18.17 -14.34
C GLU A 27 -8.28 17.32 -13.87
N ILE A 28 -8.23 16.95 -12.58
CA ILE A 28 -7.23 15.99 -12.07
C ILE A 28 -7.26 14.69 -12.89
N ARG A 29 -8.46 14.21 -13.24
CA ARG A 29 -8.63 12.99 -14.04
C ARG A 29 -7.98 13.11 -15.40
N GLN A 30 -8.29 14.19 -16.10
CA GLN A 30 -7.83 14.41 -17.47
C GLN A 30 -6.33 14.62 -17.49
N THR A 31 -5.78 15.40 -16.55
CA THR A 31 -4.34 15.63 -16.44
C THR A 31 -3.58 14.35 -16.14
N VAL A 32 -4.06 13.52 -15.18
CA VAL A 32 -3.46 12.21 -14.90
C VAL A 32 -3.53 11.30 -16.13
N LEU A 33 -4.71 11.18 -16.74
CA LEU A 33 -4.92 10.29 -17.89
C LEU A 33 -4.00 10.68 -19.06
N HIS A 34 -3.91 11.98 -19.34
CA HIS A 34 -3.01 12.53 -20.34
C HIS A 34 -1.54 12.21 -20.04
N SER A 35 -1.09 12.47 -18.82
CA SER A 35 0.30 12.22 -18.40
C SER A 35 0.67 10.73 -18.44
N VAL A 36 -0.22 9.84 -17.97
CA VAL A 36 0.00 8.38 -18.04
C VAL A 36 0.01 7.90 -19.48
N THR A 37 -0.88 8.43 -20.34
CA THR A 37 -0.93 8.08 -21.77
C THR A 37 0.36 8.49 -22.47
N LYS A 38 0.82 9.73 -22.26
CA LYS A 38 2.11 10.21 -22.77
C LYS A 38 3.29 9.36 -22.30
N ALA A 39 3.32 9.00 -21.02
CA ALA A 39 4.40 8.19 -20.46
C ALA A 39 4.41 6.77 -21.06
N ARG A 40 3.24 6.16 -21.27
CA ARG A 40 3.09 4.88 -21.98
C ARG A 40 3.59 4.98 -23.42
N ASP A 41 3.18 6.02 -24.15
CA ASP A 41 3.55 6.18 -25.55
C ASP A 41 5.05 6.39 -25.70
N TYR A 42 5.65 7.20 -24.82
CA TYR A 42 7.11 7.36 -24.73
C TYR A 42 7.83 6.04 -24.41
N LEU A 43 7.30 5.21 -23.50
CA LEU A 43 7.85 3.89 -23.22
C LEU A 43 7.84 3.00 -24.47
N PHE A 44 6.77 3.04 -25.26
CA PHE A 44 6.68 2.28 -26.52
C PHE A 44 7.60 2.80 -27.62
N GLU A 45 7.93 4.08 -27.62
CA GLU A 45 8.92 4.66 -28.54
C GLU A 45 10.34 4.20 -28.18
N LEU A 46 10.65 4.16 -26.87
CA LEU A 46 11.95 3.69 -26.38
C LEU A 46 12.16 2.19 -26.65
N ASP A 47 11.11 1.39 -26.48
CA ASP A 47 11.16 -0.04 -26.75
C ASP A 47 9.83 -0.51 -27.40
N PRO A 48 9.80 -0.65 -28.74
CA PRO A 48 8.64 -1.13 -29.45
C PRO A 48 8.27 -2.58 -29.14
N THR A 49 9.19 -3.39 -28.59
CA THR A 49 8.92 -4.79 -28.24
C THR A 49 7.92 -4.90 -27.10
N ILE A 50 7.83 -3.86 -26.26
CA ILE A 50 6.86 -3.73 -25.16
C ILE A 50 5.41 -3.82 -25.64
N ARG A 51 5.13 -3.47 -26.90
CA ARG A 51 3.78 -3.63 -27.46
C ARG A 51 3.39 -5.10 -27.68
N LYS A 52 4.38 -5.98 -27.84
CA LYS A 52 4.20 -7.41 -28.14
C LYS A 52 4.37 -8.27 -26.89
N GLU A 53 5.31 -7.90 -26.03
CA GLU A 53 5.57 -8.57 -24.78
C GLU A 53 4.63 -8.01 -23.70
N LYS A 54 3.90 -8.88 -22.99
CA LYS A 54 3.14 -8.48 -21.80
C LYS A 54 4.11 -8.14 -20.68
N LEU A 55 4.71 -6.96 -20.74
CA LEU A 55 5.68 -6.52 -19.74
C LEU A 55 5.00 -6.11 -18.45
N ASP A 56 5.47 -6.70 -17.36
CA ASP A 56 5.08 -6.34 -16.01
C ASP A 56 5.83 -5.05 -15.60
N VAL A 57 5.21 -3.90 -15.87
CA VAL A 57 5.71 -2.58 -15.47
C VAL A 57 4.78 -1.91 -14.47
N LYS A 58 5.36 -1.13 -13.57
CA LYS A 58 4.67 -0.31 -12.58
C LYS A 58 4.77 1.16 -12.97
N PHE A 59 3.60 1.81 -13.07
CA PHE A 59 3.48 3.25 -13.17
C PHE A 59 3.23 3.85 -11.80
N SER A 60 4.09 4.79 -11.38
CA SER A 60 3.89 5.63 -10.21
C SER A 60 3.56 7.04 -10.67
N VAL A 61 2.33 7.49 -10.37
CA VAL A 61 1.90 8.88 -10.59
C VAL A 61 2.27 9.71 -9.38
N ILE A 62 3.09 10.73 -9.57
CA ILE A 62 3.52 11.67 -8.52
C ILE A 62 2.85 12.99 -8.83
N ILE A 63 2.02 13.47 -7.92
CA ILE A 63 1.38 14.78 -8.02
C ILE A 63 2.10 15.70 -7.02
N GLU A 64 2.66 16.78 -7.55
CA GLU A 64 3.34 17.80 -6.75
C GLU A 64 2.36 18.90 -6.35
N LYS A 65 2.83 19.83 -5.50
CA LYS A 65 2.00 20.92 -5.00
C LYS A 65 1.51 21.80 -6.17
N PRO A 66 0.19 22.00 -6.33
CA PRO A 66 -0.35 22.93 -7.32
C PRO A 66 0.14 24.37 -7.15
N THR A 67 0.38 25.05 -8.26
CA THR A 67 0.77 26.48 -8.30
C THR A 67 0.03 27.22 -9.41
N GLU A 68 0.06 28.55 -9.42
CA GLU A 68 -0.51 29.34 -10.51
C GLU A 68 0.21 29.11 -11.85
N GLU A 69 1.50 28.77 -11.82
CA GLU A 69 2.33 28.55 -13.01
C GLU A 69 2.15 27.15 -13.59
N THR A 70 2.25 26.11 -12.75
CA THR A 70 2.25 24.70 -13.20
C THR A 70 0.88 24.03 -13.08
N HIS A 71 -0.06 24.66 -12.38
CA HIS A 71 -1.41 24.18 -12.10
C HIS A 71 -1.46 22.81 -11.41
N ILE A 72 -1.34 21.70 -12.15
CA ILE A 72 -1.27 20.33 -11.61
C ILE A 72 0.02 19.68 -12.11
N PRO A 73 1.17 19.95 -11.46
CA PRO A 73 2.43 19.31 -11.82
C PRO A 73 2.37 17.80 -11.56
N ILE A 74 2.58 17.01 -12.62
CA ILE A 74 2.58 15.55 -12.57
C ILE A 74 3.87 15.00 -13.16
N SER A 75 4.51 14.12 -12.39
CA SER A 75 5.64 13.31 -12.81
C SER A 75 5.24 11.83 -12.85
N ILE A 76 5.65 11.10 -13.90
CA ILE A 76 5.38 9.66 -14.03
C ILE A 76 6.71 8.91 -13.94
N LEU A 77 6.82 8.04 -12.94
CA LEU A 77 7.92 7.09 -12.84
C LEU A 77 7.46 5.71 -13.31
N ILE A 78 8.14 5.19 -14.34
CA ILE A 78 7.94 3.84 -14.86
C ILE A 78 9.11 2.98 -14.39
N GLN A 79 8.82 1.80 -13.85
CA GLN A 79 9.83 0.83 -13.44
C GLN A 79 9.34 -0.59 -13.73
N PRO A 80 10.24 -1.57 -13.92
CA PRO A 80 9.86 -2.98 -13.92
C PRO A 80 9.12 -3.32 -12.61
N MET A 81 8.12 -4.20 -12.70
CA MET A 81 7.54 -4.78 -11.50
C MET A 81 8.62 -5.53 -10.72
N THR A 82 8.55 -5.40 -9.40
CA THR A 82 9.44 -6.15 -8.51
C THR A 82 9.23 -7.64 -8.76
N LYS A 83 10.32 -8.42 -8.79
CA LYS A 83 10.23 -9.88 -8.90
C LYS A 83 9.37 -10.44 -7.76
N CYS A 84 8.76 -11.60 -8.01
CA CYS A 84 8.06 -12.33 -6.98
C CYS A 84 8.98 -12.53 -5.76
N HIS A 85 8.46 -12.26 -4.56
CA HIS A 85 9.23 -12.41 -3.34
C HIS A 85 9.53 -13.89 -3.10
N SER A 86 10.73 -14.16 -2.57
CA SER A 86 11.13 -15.53 -2.21
C SER A 86 10.89 -15.73 -0.72
N PRO A 87 10.12 -16.75 -0.32
CA PRO A 87 9.96 -17.10 1.09
C PRO A 87 11.32 -17.35 1.79
N PRO A 88 11.41 -17.14 3.11
CA PRO A 88 10.32 -16.70 3.99
C PRO A 88 10.08 -15.19 3.89
N ILE A 89 8.80 -14.79 3.85
CA ILE A 89 8.37 -13.40 4.00
C ILE A 89 8.34 -13.03 5.48
N ILE A 90 9.27 -12.19 5.91
CA ILE A 90 9.48 -11.76 7.29
C ILE A 90 8.96 -10.34 7.47
N CYS A 91 8.14 -10.15 8.49
CA CYS A 91 7.56 -8.88 8.86
C CYS A 91 7.94 -8.48 10.29
N ASP A 92 8.34 -7.23 10.46
CA ASP A 92 8.74 -6.66 11.75
C ASP A 92 7.67 -5.70 12.27
N VAL A 93 7.21 -5.91 13.51
CA VAL A 93 6.19 -5.04 14.13
C VAL A 93 6.83 -3.83 14.80
N TYR A 94 6.27 -2.65 14.52
CA TYR A 94 6.64 -1.38 15.16
C TYR A 94 5.43 -0.70 15.78
N ASN A 95 5.64 -0.10 16.96
CA ASN A 95 4.63 0.74 17.62
C ASN A 95 4.61 2.14 17.00
N VAL A 96 3.98 2.26 15.84
CA VAL A 96 3.87 3.48 15.03
C VAL A 96 2.67 3.36 14.10
N VAL A 97 1.98 4.47 13.85
CA VAL A 97 0.91 4.61 12.88
C VAL A 97 1.14 5.81 11.97
N ARG A 98 0.46 5.85 10.82
CA ARG A 98 0.54 6.98 9.89
C ARG A 98 -0.36 8.11 10.35
N GLN A 99 0.19 9.31 10.41
CA GLN A 99 -0.58 10.51 10.75
C GLN A 99 -1.71 10.80 9.73
N ASN A 100 -1.45 10.62 8.42
CA ASN A 100 -2.43 10.84 7.35
C ASN A 100 -2.65 9.55 6.54
N ALA A 101 -3.14 8.49 7.20
CA ALA A 101 -3.19 7.15 6.63
C ALA A 101 -4.06 7.03 5.36
N LEU A 102 -5.14 7.82 5.28
CA LEU A 102 -6.10 7.79 4.17
C LEU A 102 -5.52 8.31 2.85
N VAL A 103 -4.46 9.12 2.92
CA VAL A 103 -3.85 9.77 1.77
C VAL A 103 -2.55 9.08 1.43
N LYS A 104 -2.30 8.80 0.14
CA LYS A 104 -1.02 8.23 -0.30
C LYS A 104 -0.03 9.36 -0.57
N ASP A 105 0.88 9.60 0.37
CA ASP A 105 1.79 10.75 0.36
C ASP A 105 3.27 10.35 0.41
N SER A 106 4.16 11.26 -0.01
CA SER A 106 5.62 11.03 -0.01
C SER A 106 6.30 11.27 1.34
N PHE A 107 5.61 11.91 2.29
CA PHE A 107 6.14 12.14 3.63
C PHE A 107 6.23 10.82 4.40
N TRP A 108 5.22 9.95 4.30
CA TRP A 108 5.29 8.59 4.85
C TRP A 108 6.36 7.73 4.17
N VAL A 109 6.54 7.88 2.84
CA VAL A 109 7.60 7.17 2.10
C VAL A 109 8.97 7.48 2.70
N ARG A 110 9.24 8.73 3.08
CA ARG A 110 10.51 9.11 3.73
C ARG A 110 10.62 8.61 5.17
N GLN A 111 9.54 8.73 5.95
CA GLN A 111 9.56 8.35 7.37
C GLN A 111 9.78 6.85 7.57
N ARG A 112 9.16 6.02 6.72
CA ARG A 112 9.21 4.57 6.93
C ARG A 112 10.58 3.95 6.69
N GLU A 113 11.45 4.60 5.90
CA GLU A 113 12.79 4.08 5.57
C GLU A 113 13.63 3.81 6.83
N ALA A 114 13.55 4.67 7.84
CA ALA A 114 14.27 4.47 9.11
C ALA A 114 13.89 3.15 9.83
N TYR A 115 12.67 2.67 9.64
CA TYR A 115 12.23 1.39 10.21
C TYR A 115 12.74 0.20 9.39
N TYR A 116 12.74 0.30 8.06
CA TYR A 116 13.33 -0.73 7.20
C TYR A 116 14.85 -0.85 7.41
N GLU A 117 15.56 0.28 7.49
CA GLU A 117 17.00 0.31 7.79
C GLU A 117 17.31 -0.39 9.12
N LYS A 118 16.50 -0.10 10.15
CA LYS A 118 16.61 -0.74 11.46
C LYS A 118 16.30 -2.24 11.42
N SER A 119 15.33 -2.66 10.62
CA SER A 119 14.93 -4.05 10.43
C SER A 119 15.96 -4.89 9.66
N GLY A 120 16.70 -4.24 8.75
CA GLY A 120 17.74 -4.85 7.93
C GLY A 120 17.20 -5.58 6.70
N PRO A 121 18.09 -6.07 5.82
CA PRO A 121 17.75 -6.54 4.47
C PRO A 121 17.00 -7.88 4.42
N SER A 122 16.84 -8.57 5.56
CA SER A 122 16.10 -9.84 5.66
C SER A 122 14.61 -9.65 5.94
N VAL A 123 14.13 -8.40 5.90
CA VAL A 123 12.75 -8.04 6.23
C VAL A 123 12.07 -7.47 5.00
N GLU A 124 10.98 -8.11 4.60
CA GLU A 124 10.20 -7.75 3.42
C GLU A 124 9.23 -6.60 3.71
N GLU A 125 8.76 -6.47 4.95
CA GLU A 125 7.76 -5.48 5.34
C GLU A 125 7.83 -5.13 6.83
N ILE A 126 7.40 -3.92 7.18
CA ILE A 126 7.12 -3.53 8.56
C ILE A 126 5.60 -3.54 8.80
N LEU A 127 5.15 -3.98 9.96
CA LEU A 127 3.75 -3.87 10.39
C LEU A 127 3.61 -2.70 11.37
N LEU A 128 2.64 -1.84 11.07
CA LEU A 128 2.31 -0.66 11.87
C LEU A 128 1.27 -1.07 12.91
N CYS A 129 1.62 -0.89 14.18
CA CYS A 129 0.79 -1.26 15.31
C CYS A 129 0.70 -0.08 16.29
N GLU A 130 -0.43 0.08 16.95
CA GLU A 130 -0.58 0.94 18.12
C GLU A 130 -1.62 0.33 19.05
N ASN A 131 -1.43 0.42 20.36
CA ASN A 131 -2.35 -0.11 21.37
C ASN A 131 -2.79 -1.56 21.11
N ASN A 132 -1.85 -2.41 20.70
CA ASN A 132 -2.07 -3.83 20.38
C ASN A 132 -2.91 -4.08 19.10
N GLU A 133 -3.34 -3.06 18.39
CA GLU A 133 -4.07 -3.18 17.12
C GLU A 133 -3.11 -3.07 15.93
N ILE A 134 -3.19 -4.00 14.98
CA ILE A 134 -2.49 -3.87 13.70
C ILE A 134 -3.30 -2.97 12.77
N PHE A 135 -2.62 -1.98 12.20
CA PHE A 135 -3.20 -1.06 11.24
C PHE A 135 -2.97 -1.56 9.82
N GLU A 136 -1.75 -1.39 9.33
CA GLU A 136 -1.35 -1.77 7.98
C GLU A 136 0.16 -2.06 7.93
N GLY A 137 0.69 -2.39 6.76
CA GLY A 137 2.14 -2.46 6.55
C GLY A 137 2.74 -1.10 6.19
N GLY A 138 4.07 -1.00 6.14
CA GLY A 138 4.75 0.24 5.72
C GLY A 138 4.38 0.70 4.30
N GLN A 139 4.03 -0.24 3.43
CA GLN A 139 3.58 0.05 2.06
C GLN A 139 2.50 -0.93 1.55
N SER A 140 1.76 -1.55 2.45
CA SER A 140 0.73 -2.55 2.17
C SER A 140 -0.43 -2.44 3.15
N ASN A 141 -1.57 -3.04 2.84
CA ASN A 141 -2.60 -3.31 3.85
C ASN A 141 -2.40 -4.69 4.46
N PHE A 142 -2.85 -4.90 5.70
CA PHE A 142 -2.70 -6.13 6.45
C PHE A 142 -4.03 -6.88 6.61
N PHE A 143 -3.97 -8.20 6.52
CA PHE A 143 -5.07 -9.11 6.73
C PHE A 143 -4.63 -10.27 7.62
N MET A 144 -5.56 -10.75 8.45
CA MET A 144 -5.41 -11.92 9.31
C MET A 144 -6.56 -12.89 9.05
N VAL A 145 -6.31 -14.19 9.15
CA VAL A 145 -7.32 -15.25 9.03
C VAL A 145 -7.38 -16.01 10.34
N LYS A 146 -8.59 -16.26 10.84
CA LYS A 146 -8.87 -17.06 12.03
C LYS A 146 -10.18 -17.82 11.82
N GLY A 147 -10.10 -19.14 11.81
CA GLY A 147 -11.18 -20.01 11.35
C GLY A 147 -11.54 -19.74 9.89
N ASP A 148 -12.82 -19.48 9.65
CA ASP A 148 -13.37 -19.12 8.34
C ASP A 148 -13.40 -17.61 8.08
N THR A 149 -12.98 -16.80 9.05
CA THR A 149 -13.15 -15.35 9.03
C THR A 149 -11.85 -14.63 8.69
N VAL A 150 -11.96 -13.68 7.76
CA VAL A 150 -10.90 -12.74 7.38
C VAL A 150 -11.07 -11.44 8.18
N TYR A 151 -9.98 -10.92 8.71
CA TYR A 151 -9.94 -9.69 9.49
C TYR A 151 -9.01 -8.67 8.84
N THR A 152 -9.45 -7.42 8.74
CA THR A 152 -8.62 -6.28 8.32
C THR A 152 -9.13 -5.01 8.96
N ARG A 153 -8.24 -4.06 9.25
CA ARG A 153 -8.68 -2.80 9.84
C ARG A 153 -9.52 -1.99 8.83
N GLY A 154 -10.69 -1.51 9.28
CA GLY A 154 -11.59 -0.67 8.48
C GLY A 154 -11.07 0.74 8.22
N GLU A 155 -10.63 1.40 9.28
CA GLU A 155 -10.30 2.83 9.29
C GLU A 155 -8.87 3.11 9.77
N GLY A 156 -8.37 4.33 9.53
CA GLY A 156 -7.00 4.71 9.91
C GLY A 156 -5.92 4.02 9.07
N VAL A 157 -6.29 3.48 7.91
CA VAL A 157 -5.40 2.78 6.95
C VAL A 157 -5.66 3.30 5.54
N LEU A 158 -4.68 3.11 4.65
CA LEU A 158 -4.87 3.44 3.24
C LEU A 158 -5.95 2.54 2.66
N GLN A 159 -6.93 3.12 1.96
CA GLN A 159 -7.97 2.34 1.29
C GLN A 159 -7.43 1.75 -0.01
N GLY A 160 -6.52 0.77 0.07
CA GLY A 160 -5.81 0.27 -1.11
C GLY A 160 -6.71 -0.39 -2.17
N THR A 161 -6.32 -0.28 -3.45
CA THR A 161 -7.05 -0.90 -4.57
C THR A 161 -7.10 -2.43 -4.47
N VAL A 162 -5.99 -3.08 -4.12
CA VAL A 162 -5.94 -4.54 -3.95
C VAL A 162 -6.70 -4.98 -2.70
N ARG A 163 -6.60 -4.23 -1.59
CA ARG A 163 -7.45 -4.42 -0.41
C ARG A 163 -8.93 -4.41 -0.78
N SER A 164 -9.37 -3.42 -1.55
CA SER A 164 -10.76 -3.31 -2.01
C SER A 164 -11.18 -4.52 -2.85
N MET A 165 -10.27 -5.05 -3.67
CA MET A 165 -10.51 -6.27 -4.43
C MET A 165 -10.69 -7.49 -3.52
N VAL A 166 -9.85 -7.67 -2.49
CA VAL A 166 -9.98 -8.76 -1.51
C VAL A 166 -11.30 -8.66 -0.74
N ILE A 167 -11.67 -7.47 -0.26
CA ILE A 167 -12.95 -7.22 0.43
C ILE A 167 -14.14 -7.62 -0.46
N ASN A 168 -14.15 -7.14 -1.71
CA ASN A 168 -15.20 -7.47 -2.68
C ASN A 168 -15.26 -8.97 -2.99
N LEU A 169 -14.12 -9.65 -3.04
CA LEU A 169 -14.06 -11.10 -3.25
C LEU A 169 -14.63 -11.86 -2.05
N CYS A 170 -14.30 -11.46 -0.82
CA CYS A 170 -14.86 -12.09 0.38
C CYS A 170 -16.39 -12.00 0.37
N GLN A 171 -16.94 -10.82 0.08
CA GLN A 171 -18.39 -10.63 -0.05
C GLN A 171 -19.02 -11.50 -1.15
N LYS A 172 -18.41 -11.54 -2.34
CA LYS A 172 -18.93 -12.34 -3.47
C LYS A 172 -18.90 -13.84 -3.22
N LEU A 173 -17.91 -14.32 -2.48
CA LEU A 173 -17.71 -15.73 -2.19
C LEU A 173 -18.38 -16.17 -0.88
N GLY A 174 -19.03 -15.26 -0.15
CA GLY A 174 -19.63 -15.57 1.14
C GLY A 174 -18.61 -15.87 2.25
N ILE A 175 -17.37 -15.39 2.10
CA ILE A 175 -16.34 -15.52 3.13
C ILE A 175 -16.60 -14.45 4.21
N PRO A 176 -16.79 -14.83 5.49
CA PRO A 176 -16.93 -13.88 6.58
C PRO A 176 -15.76 -12.89 6.63
N LEU A 177 -16.09 -11.61 6.70
CA LEU A 177 -15.12 -10.51 6.76
C LEU A 177 -15.45 -9.61 7.94
N SER A 178 -14.49 -9.44 8.84
CA SER A 178 -14.53 -8.44 9.91
C SER A 178 -13.64 -7.25 9.55
N MET A 179 -14.18 -6.04 9.74
CA MET A 179 -13.45 -4.78 9.59
C MET A 179 -12.77 -4.35 10.90
N GLU A 180 -12.79 -5.19 11.93
CA GLU A 180 -12.09 -4.98 13.19
C GLU A 180 -10.59 -5.21 13.03
N ALA A 181 -9.80 -4.44 13.77
CA ALA A 181 -8.36 -4.52 13.69
C ALA A 181 -7.84 -5.84 14.28
N PRO A 182 -6.95 -6.57 13.57
CA PRO A 182 -6.28 -7.74 14.13
C PRO A 182 -5.46 -7.35 15.38
N LEU A 183 -5.69 -8.06 16.49
CA LEU A 183 -5.00 -7.81 17.75
C LEU A 183 -3.69 -8.59 17.85
N LEU A 184 -2.57 -7.89 18.03
CA LEU A 184 -1.24 -8.50 18.10
C LEU A 184 -1.11 -9.51 19.25
N SER A 185 -1.78 -9.27 20.38
CA SER A 185 -1.84 -10.21 21.51
C SER A 185 -2.45 -11.56 21.15
N GLU A 186 -3.30 -11.60 20.12
CA GLU A 186 -3.95 -12.81 19.64
C GLU A 186 -3.13 -13.53 18.56
N ILE A 187 -1.91 -13.07 18.28
CA ILE A 187 -1.10 -13.61 17.19
C ILE A 187 -0.90 -15.11 17.27
N SER A 188 -0.92 -15.75 18.44
CA SER A 188 -0.82 -17.21 18.58
C SER A 188 -2.04 -17.98 18.04
N SER A 189 -3.18 -17.30 17.90
CA SER A 189 -4.46 -17.89 17.47
C SER A 189 -4.77 -17.69 15.98
N TRP A 190 -3.97 -16.91 15.26
CA TRP A 190 -4.20 -16.68 13.83
C TRP A 190 -3.85 -17.94 13.03
N ASP A 191 -4.62 -18.30 12.02
CA ASP A 191 -4.25 -19.41 11.15
C ASP A 191 -3.26 -18.94 10.07
N ALA A 192 -3.49 -17.74 9.54
CA ALA A 192 -2.62 -17.13 8.54
C ALA A 192 -2.69 -15.60 8.61
N CYS A 193 -1.74 -14.93 7.97
CA CYS A 193 -1.84 -13.50 7.69
C CYS A 193 -1.15 -13.16 6.36
N PHE A 194 -1.63 -12.11 5.70
CA PHE A 194 -1.14 -11.70 4.40
C PHE A 194 -1.20 -10.19 4.23
N LEU A 195 -0.43 -9.71 3.26
CA LEU A 195 -0.34 -8.32 2.86
C LEU A 195 -1.00 -8.12 1.51
N THR A 196 -1.47 -6.89 1.27
CA THR A 196 -1.90 -6.49 -0.07
C THR A 196 -1.26 -5.17 -0.52
N SER A 197 -0.77 -5.12 -1.75
CA SER A 197 -0.32 -3.88 -2.39
C SER A 197 -0.39 -3.98 -3.92
N THR A 198 -0.45 -2.85 -4.63
CA THR A 198 -0.44 -2.85 -6.11
C THR A 198 0.80 -3.54 -6.70
N SER A 199 1.95 -3.46 -6.01
CA SER A 199 3.20 -4.07 -6.48
C SER A 199 3.33 -5.56 -6.18
N ARG A 200 2.62 -6.07 -5.17
CA ARG A 200 2.79 -7.45 -4.66
C ARG A 200 1.52 -8.28 -4.72
N PHE A 201 0.42 -7.70 -5.20
CA PHE A 201 -0.92 -8.27 -5.11
C PHE A 201 -1.22 -8.74 -3.69
N LEU A 202 -1.54 -10.02 -3.51
CA LEU A 202 -1.67 -10.69 -2.22
C LEU A 202 -0.37 -11.44 -1.93
N MET A 203 0.25 -11.18 -0.79
CA MET A 203 1.50 -11.81 -0.37
C MET A 203 1.35 -12.40 1.03
N ASN A 204 1.57 -13.71 1.16
CA ASN A 204 1.60 -14.39 2.46
C ASN A 204 2.69 -13.83 3.38
N ILE A 205 2.47 -13.88 4.68
CA ILE A 205 3.52 -13.63 5.68
C ILE A 205 3.92 -14.96 6.30
N ASP A 206 5.21 -15.30 6.24
CA ASP A 206 5.74 -16.54 6.82
C ASP A 206 6.20 -16.36 8.25
N ARG A 207 6.63 -15.14 8.61
CA ARG A 207 7.12 -14.84 9.96
C ARG A 207 6.78 -13.43 10.39
N VAL A 208 6.20 -13.30 11.58
CA VAL A 208 6.04 -12.01 12.26
C VAL A 208 7.00 -11.96 13.45
N ARG A 209 7.84 -10.93 13.52
CA ARG A 209 8.73 -10.67 14.65
C ARG A 209 8.21 -9.48 15.45
N VAL A 210 8.16 -9.62 16.77
CA VAL A 210 7.75 -8.56 17.70
C VAL A 210 8.92 -8.20 18.61
N GLY A 211 9.29 -6.92 18.60
CA GLY A 211 10.45 -6.42 19.32
C GLY A 211 10.05 -5.53 20.49
N VAL A 212 10.79 -5.63 21.60
CA VAL A 212 10.76 -4.64 22.69
C VAL A 212 12.12 -3.97 22.69
N LYS A 213 12.16 -2.64 22.47
CA LYS A 213 13.38 -1.81 22.45
C LYS A 213 14.62 -2.55 21.90
N TRP A 214 14.67 -2.69 20.57
CA TRP A 214 15.84 -3.12 19.77
C TRP A 214 16.23 -4.61 19.86
N ARG A 215 15.39 -5.46 20.47
CA ARG A 215 15.53 -6.93 20.39
C ARG A 215 14.21 -7.56 20.00
N TRP A 216 14.24 -8.51 19.06
CA TRP A 216 13.10 -9.37 18.72
C TRP A 216 12.94 -10.42 19.82
N ILE A 217 11.80 -10.39 20.52
CA ILE A 217 11.54 -11.26 21.69
C ILE A 217 10.57 -12.38 21.34
N MET A 218 9.75 -12.17 20.30
CA MET A 218 8.79 -13.15 19.83
C MET A 218 8.87 -13.27 18.31
N SER A 219 8.82 -14.50 17.82
CA SER A 219 8.73 -14.82 16.39
C SER A 219 7.70 -15.92 16.22
N ARG A 220 6.69 -15.69 15.39
CA ARG A 220 5.73 -16.72 15.00
C ARG A 220 5.93 -17.07 13.54
N ARG A 221 6.09 -18.37 13.24
CA ARG A 221 6.04 -18.89 11.88
C ARG A 221 4.58 -19.20 11.54
N MET A 222 4.12 -18.77 10.38
CA MET A 222 2.81 -19.18 9.86
C MET A 222 2.96 -20.49 9.11
N GLU A 223 2.02 -21.40 9.32
CA GLU A 223 1.92 -22.65 8.58
C GLU A 223 0.83 -22.46 7.51
N TRP A 224 1.24 -22.50 6.25
CA TRP A 224 0.32 -22.48 5.11
C TRP A 224 -0.04 -23.92 4.78
N PHE A 225 -1.33 -24.22 4.67
CA PHE A 225 -1.85 -25.54 4.26
C PHE A 225 -1.57 -25.83 2.78
#